data_AF-A0A348ZG68-F1
#
_entry.id   AF-A0A348ZG68-F1
#
_cell.length_a   1.000
_cell.length_b   1.000
_cell.length_c   1.000
_cell.angle_alpha   90.00
_cell.angle_beta   90.00
_cell.angle_gamma   90.00
#
_symmetry.space_group_name_H-M   'P 1'
#
loop_
_entity.id
_entity.type
_entity.pdbx_description
1 polymer ?
#
loop_
_entity_poly.entity_id
_entity_poly.type
_entity_poly.pdbx_seq_one_letter_code
_entity_poly.pdbx_strand_id
1 'polypeptide(L)' 'MEIARGIHERVIALDTHADINTENFTSEVNYTQNLDTQVNLPKMYEGGLDVAFFIVYTGQDDLSAEGYRDAHANAMDK' A
#
# COMPACT_ATOMS: atom_id res chain seq x y z
N MET A 1 12.96 -21.47 -9.84
CA MET A 1 11.86 -21.12 -8.92
C MET A 1 12.07 -21.68 -7.51
N GLU A 2 12.49 -22.93 -7.36
CA GLU A 2 12.66 -23.58 -6.06
C GLU A 2 13.67 -22.87 -5.12
N ILE A 3 14.79 -22.38 -5.66
CA ILE A 3 15.78 -21.61 -4.88
C ILE A 3 15.17 -20.30 -4.34
N ALA A 4 14.48 -19.54 -5.19
CA ALA A 4 13.87 -18.26 -4.80
C ALA A 4 12.80 -18.48 -3.72
N ARG A 5 11.92 -19.46 -3.91
CA ARG A 5 10.88 -19.79 -2.92
C ARG A 5 11.49 -20.22 -1.58
N GLY A 6 12.52 -21.07 -1.61
CA GLY A 6 13.22 -21.44 -0.38
C GLY A 6 13.85 -20.23 0.33
N ILE A 7 14.36 -19.23 -0.39
CA ILE A 7 14.85 -17.99 0.21
C ILE A 7 13.70 -17.23 0.88
N HIS A 8 12.59 -17.00 0.17
CA HIS A 8 11.40 -16.32 0.71
C HIS A 8 10.87 -16.98 1.99
N GLU A 9 10.88 -18.31 2.08
CA GLU A 9 10.45 -19.04 3.29
C GLU A 9 11.35 -18.82 4.53
N ARG A 10 12.57 -18.27 4.35
CA ARG A 10 13.56 -18.10 5.42
C ARG A 10 13.89 -16.64 5.75
N VAL A 11 13.39 -15.69 4.97
CA VAL A 11 13.67 -14.26 5.14
C VAL A 11 12.39 -13.49 5.35
N ILE A 12 12.50 -12.27 5.85
CA ILE A 12 11.40 -11.31 5.87
C ILE A 12 11.50 -10.52 4.58
N ALA A 13 10.54 -10.68 3.68
CA ALA A 13 10.37 -9.86 2.49
C ALA A 13 9.62 -8.59 2.86
N LEU A 14 10.18 -7.45 2.47
CA LEU A 14 9.65 -6.13 2.80
C LEU A 14 9.64 -5.24 1.58
N ASP A 15 8.50 -4.60 1.34
CA ASP A 15 8.35 -3.52 0.36
C ASP A 15 8.28 -2.18 1.09
N THR A 16 9.15 -1.26 0.70
CA THR A 16 9.25 0.08 1.30
C THR A 16 8.25 1.08 0.71
N HIS A 17 7.49 0.71 -0.33
CA HIS A 17 6.59 1.64 -1.01
C HIS A 17 5.38 0.92 -1.65
N ALA A 18 4.28 0.81 -0.92
CA ALA A 18 3.02 0.31 -1.43
C ALA A 18 1.94 1.41 -1.38
N ASP A 19 1.48 1.84 -2.54
CA ASP A 19 0.33 2.75 -2.66
C ASP A 19 -0.97 2.04 -2.29
N ILE A 20 -1.85 2.78 -1.61
CA ILE A 20 -3.16 2.32 -1.17
C ILE A 20 -4.27 3.29 -1.58
N ASN A 21 -5.50 2.77 -1.71
CA ASN A 21 -6.69 3.57 -1.87
C ASN A 21 -7.56 3.45 -0.60
N THR A 22 -7.84 4.58 0.04
CA THR A 22 -8.64 4.70 1.28
C THR A 22 -10.09 4.33 1.07
N GLU A 23 -10.60 4.43 -0.17
CA GLU A 23 -11.92 3.94 -0.56
C GLU A 23 -12.07 2.42 -0.32
N ASN A 24 -10.96 1.68 -0.25
CA ASN A 24 -10.92 0.25 0.07
C ASN A 24 -10.70 0.00 1.58
N PHE A 25 -11.01 0.93 2.48
CA PHE A 25 -10.99 0.68 3.93
C PHE A 25 -12.40 0.76 4.52
N THR A 26 -13.31 -0.03 3.95
CA THR A 26 -14.70 -0.14 4.43
C THR A 26 -14.95 -1.49 5.11
N SER A 27 -16.09 -1.62 5.77
CA SER A 27 -16.53 -2.90 6.34
C SER A 27 -16.82 -3.97 5.28
N GLU A 28 -17.18 -3.57 4.06
CA GLU A 28 -17.60 -4.48 2.99
C GLU A 28 -16.48 -4.80 2.00
N VAL A 29 -15.68 -3.78 1.66
CA VAL A 29 -14.57 -3.85 0.70
C VAL A 29 -13.29 -3.43 1.39
N ASN A 30 -12.34 -4.36 1.53
CA ASN A 30 -11.02 -4.05 2.07
C ASN A 30 -9.90 -5.02 1.69
N TYR A 31 -8.67 -4.63 2.03
CA TYR A 31 -7.42 -5.31 1.69
C TYR A 31 -7.25 -6.73 2.26
N THR A 32 -8.21 -7.24 3.05
CA THR A 32 -8.27 -8.67 3.39
C THR A 32 -8.77 -9.54 2.23
N GLN A 33 -9.39 -8.92 1.22
CA GLN A 33 -9.96 -9.55 0.04
C GLN A 33 -9.02 -9.46 -1.16
N ASN A 34 -9.28 -10.28 -2.19
CA ASN A 34 -8.51 -10.24 -3.43
C ASN A 34 -9.01 -9.11 -4.35
N LEU A 35 -8.65 -7.89 -4.01
CA LEU A 35 -9.02 -6.68 -4.75
C LEU A 35 -8.23 -6.56 -6.07
N ASP A 36 -8.71 -5.70 -6.98
CA ASP A 36 -7.98 -5.30 -8.18
C ASP A 36 -6.92 -4.21 -7.87
N THR A 37 -6.12 -4.47 -6.83
CA THR A 37 -4.96 -3.69 -6.41
C THR A 37 -3.71 -4.58 -6.47
N GLN A 38 -2.52 -4.01 -6.64
CA GLN A 38 -1.29 -4.82 -6.69
C GLN A 38 -0.97 -5.49 -5.33
N VAL A 39 -1.26 -4.79 -4.24
CA VAL A 39 -1.04 -5.27 -2.87
C VAL A 39 -2.40 -5.49 -2.19
N ASN A 40 -2.60 -6.68 -1.64
CA ASN A 40 -3.66 -7.07 -0.70
C ASN A 40 -3.25 -8.37 0.00
N LEU A 41 -3.88 -8.71 1.13
CA LEU A 41 -3.46 -9.87 1.93
C LEU A 41 -3.40 -11.17 1.12
N PRO A 42 -4.40 -11.52 0.29
CA PRO A 42 -4.29 -12.72 -0.56
C PRO A 42 -3.05 -12.74 -1.45
N LYS A 43 -2.75 -11.63 -2.14
CA LYS A 43 -1.55 -11.52 -3.00
C LYS A 43 -0.25 -11.50 -2.21
N MET A 44 -0.23 -10.90 -1.02
CA MET A 44 0.93 -10.93 -0.13
C MET A 44 1.24 -12.35 0.34
N TYR A 45 0.23 -13.13 0.71
CA TYR A 45 0.39 -14.54 1.09
C TYR A 45 0.87 -15.40 -0.08
N GLU A 46 0.28 -15.22 -1.27
CA GLU A 46 0.69 -15.96 -2.48
C GLU A 46 2.12 -15.61 -2.93
N GLY A 47 2.48 -14.33 -2.85
CA GLY A 47 3.79 -13.80 -3.28
C GLY A 47 4.90 -13.91 -2.24
N GLY A 48 4.57 -14.23 -0.98
CA GLY A 48 5.54 -14.27 0.13
C GLY A 48 6.10 -12.89 0.48
N LEU A 49 5.23 -11.87 0.58
CA LEU A 49 5.55 -10.53 1.08
C LEU A 49 5.06 -10.40 2.53
N ASP A 50 5.99 -10.22 3.47
CA ASP A 50 5.68 -10.19 4.90
C ASP A 50 5.32 -8.80 5.40
N VAL A 51 5.94 -7.76 4.83
CA VAL A 51 5.79 -6.37 5.28
C VAL A 51 5.62 -5.43 4.10
N ALA A 52 4.67 -4.51 4.19
CA ALA A 52 4.50 -3.42 3.26
C ALA A 52 4.43 -2.09 4.03
N PHE A 53 5.20 -1.10 3.59
CA PHE A 53 5.02 0.28 4.03
C PHE A 53 3.96 0.95 3.16
N PHE A 54 2.83 1.30 3.76
CA PHE A 54 1.77 2.05 3.09
C PHE A 54 2.10 3.54 3.08
N ILE A 55 2.03 4.13 1.89
CA ILE A 55 2.58 5.46 1.65
C ILE A 55 1.48 6.52 1.64
N VAL A 56 1.75 7.60 2.37
CA VAL A 56 1.04 8.86 2.25
C VAL A 56 1.76 9.69 1.18
N TYR A 57 1.35 9.53 -0.08
CA TYR A 57 1.86 10.33 -1.19
C TYR A 57 0.93 11.51 -1.47
N THR A 58 1.51 12.71 -1.59
CA THR A 58 0.81 13.91 -2.04
C THR A 58 1.56 14.49 -3.22
N GLY A 59 0.89 14.57 -4.37
CA GLY A 59 1.44 15.26 -5.53
C GLY A 59 1.66 16.74 -5.24
N GLN A 60 2.76 17.28 -5.74
CA GLN A 60 3.04 18.71 -5.60
C GLN A 60 2.10 19.53 -6.49
N ASP A 61 1.58 20.62 -5.95
CA ASP A 61 0.81 21.64 -6.66
C ASP A 61 1.32 23.06 -6.31
N ASP A 62 0.55 24.11 -6.61
CA ASP A 62 0.88 25.50 -6.30
C ASP A 62 1.20 25.73 -4.82
N LEU A 63 2.24 26.56 -4.57
CA LEU A 63 2.65 26.97 -3.22
C LEU A 63 1.75 28.10 -2.67
N SER A 64 0.45 27.86 -2.67
CA SER A 64 -0.61 28.76 -2.20
C SER A 64 -1.27 28.25 -0.92
N ALA A 65 -2.05 29.10 -0.25
CA ALA A 65 -2.82 28.68 0.93
C ALA A 65 -3.82 27.54 0.60
N GLU A 66 -4.36 27.53 -0.61
CA GLU A 66 -5.25 26.48 -1.10
C GLU A 66 -4.48 25.17 -1.34
N GLY A 67 -3.34 25.24 -2.05
CA GLY A 67 -2.51 24.07 -2.32
C GLY A 67 -2.01 23.38 -1.04
N TYR A 68 -1.62 24.14 -0.01
CA TYR A 68 -1.27 23.57 1.29
C TYR A 68 -2.46 22.93 2.02
N ARG A 69 -3.66 23.52 1.91
CA ARG A 69 -4.89 22.96 2.52
C ARG A 69 -5.26 21.64 1.87
N ASP A 70 -5.19 21.55 0.55
CA ASP A 70 -5.53 20.34 -0.20
C ASP A 70 -4.48 19.25 0.00
N ALA A 71 -3.19 19.61 0.02
CA ALA A 71 -2.11 18.69 0.35
C ALA A 71 -2.28 18.08 1.76
N HIS A 72 -2.62 18.92 2.75
CA HIS A 72 -2.91 18.44 4.10
C HIS A 72 -4.14 17.54 4.16
N ALA A 73 -5.21 17.89 3.43
CA ALA A 73 -6.42 17.07 3.39
C ALA A 73 -6.14 15.68 2.79
N ASN A 74 -5.38 15.60 1.70
CA ASN A 74 -4.95 14.33 1.11
C ASN A 74 -4.05 13.53 2.07
N ALA A 75 -3.10 14.19 2.74
CA ALA A 75 -2.21 13.52 3.67
C ALA A 75 -2.94 12.96 4.90
N MET A 76 -4.03 13.59 5.34
CA MET A 76 -4.85 13.14 6.46
C MET A 76 -5.91 12.09 6.08
N ASP A 77 -6.24 11.99 4.79
CA ASP A 77 -7.13 10.94 4.28
C ASP A 77 -6.46 9.55 4.37
N LYS A 78 -5.14 9.50 4.09
CA LYS A 78 -4.33 8.28 4.12
C LYS A 78 -3.84 7.93 5.53
#